data_AF-A0A317H771-F1
#
_entry.id   AF-A0A317H771-F1
#
_cell.length_a   1.000
_cell.length_b   1.000
_cell.length_c   1.000
_cell.angle_alpha   90.00
_cell.angle_beta   90.00
_cell.angle_gamma   90.00
#
_symmetry.space_group_name_H-M   'P 1'
#
loop_
_entity.id
_entity.type
_entity.pdbx_description
1 polymer ?
#
loop_
_entity_poly.entity_id
_entity_poly.type
_entity_poly.pdbx_seq_one_letter_code
_entity_poly.pdbx_strand_id
1 'polypeptide(L)'
;MAFLSFFMLVGIAVVMIPCWFICKKAGQSPWLSLLCLVPSLGTLILLYILAFSDWRVAPPVQAAWSPQPPYPPQPPYPPQS
;
A
#
# COMPACT_ATOMS: atom_id res chain seq x y z
N MET A 1 -30.25 0.48 -23.39
CA MET A 1 -28.85 0.84 -23.74
C MET A 1 -28.21 1.82 -22.74
N ALA A 2 -28.92 2.84 -22.23
CA ALA A 2 -28.35 3.82 -21.28
C ALA A 2 -27.93 3.25 -19.90
N PHE A 3 -28.64 2.22 -19.39
CA PHE A 3 -28.31 1.61 -18.10
C PHE A 3 -26.91 0.99 -18.08
N LEU A 4 -26.50 0.30 -19.15
CA LEU A 4 -25.17 -0.31 -19.27
C LEU A 4 -24.05 0.75 -19.23
N SER A 5 -24.26 1.89 -19.90
CA SER A 5 -23.32 3.01 -19.90
C SER A 5 -23.18 3.66 -18.52
N PHE A 6 -24.30 3.77 -17.77
CA PHE A 6 -24.27 4.28 -16.40
C PHE A 6 -23.47 3.36 -15.46
N PHE A 7 -23.74 2.05 -15.49
CA PHE A 7 -22.97 1.08 -14.69
C PHE A 7 -21.49 1.05 -15.07
N MET A 8 -21.16 1.24 -16.35
CA MET A 8 -19.77 1.32 -16.80
C MET A 8 -19.05 2.54 -16.20
N LEU A 9 -19.68 3.71 -16.22
CA LEU A 9 -19.12 4.94 -15.62
C LEU A 9 -18.91 4.79 -14.10
N VAL A 10 -19.89 4.20 -13.41
CA VAL A 10 -19.77 3.91 -11.97
C VAL A 10 -18.62 2.93 -11.72
N GLY A 11 -18.51 1.86 -12.52
CA GLY A 11 -17.41 0.90 -12.43
C GLY A 11 -16.04 1.54 -12.60
N ILE A 12 -15.89 2.45 -13.57
CA ILE A 12 -14.65 3.21 -13.78
C ILE A 12 -14.31 4.03 -12.53
N ALA A 13 -15.27 4.76 -11.97
CA ALA A 13 -15.03 5.55 -10.76
C ALA A 13 -14.63 4.67 -9.56
N VAL A 14 -15.29 3.52 -9.39
CA VAL A 14 -15.00 2.56 -8.30
C VAL A 14 -13.59 1.96 -8.42
N VAL A 15 -13.08 1.74 -9.64
CA VAL A 15 -11.71 1.23 -9.85
C VAL A 15 -10.67 2.35 -9.78
N MET A 16 -11.01 3.55 -10.25
CA MET A 16 -10.08 4.68 -10.33
C MET A 16 -9.65 5.17 -8.95
N ILE A 17 -10.58 5.24 -7.99
CA ILE A 17 -10.28 5.64 -6.60
C ILE A 17 -9.22 4.76 -5.93
N PRO A 18 -9.39 3.43 -5.78
CA PRO A 18 -8.38 2.57 -5.15
C PRO A 18 -7.08 2.58 -5.94
N CYS A 19 -7.14 2.63 -7.27
CA CYS A 19 -5.98 2.73 -8.14
C CYS A 19 -5.14 4.00 -7.83
N TRP A 20 -5.78 5.15 -7.64
CA TRP A 20 -5.14 6.40 -7.23
C TRP A 20 -4.39 6.24 -5.89
N PHE A 21 -5.01 5.57 -4.91
CA PHE A 21 -4.36 5.31 -3.62
C PHE A 21 -3.17 4.34 -3.74
N ILE A 22 -3.27 3.34 -4.59
CA ILE A 22 -2.19 2.38 -4.84
C ILE A 22 -1.00 3.10 -5.50
N CYS A 23 -1.21 3.95 -6.50
CA CYS A 23 -0.14 4.74 -7.11
C CYS A 23 0.61 5.58 -6.07
N LYS A 24 -0.11 6.25 -5.15
CA LYS A 24 0.51 7.00 -4.04
C LYS A 24 1.34 6.10 -3.11
N LYS A 25 0.87 4.89 -2.80
CA LYS A 25 1.60 3.93 -1.95
C LYS A 25 2.82 3.34 -2.65
N ALA A 26 2.73 3.09 -3.95
CA ALA A 26 3.84 2.61 -4.75
C ALA A 26 4.96 3.67 -4.89
N GLY A 27 4.65 4.95 -4.69
CA GLY A 27 5.58 6.06 -4.93
C GLY A 27 5.51 6.62 -6.35
N GLN A 28 4.56 6.15 -7.15
CA GLN A 28 4.30 6.61 -8.50
C GLN A 28 3.40 7.85 -8.48
N SER A 29 3.36 8.58 -9.60
CA SER A 29 2.47 9.73 -9.71
C SER A 29 0.99 9.26 -9.67
N PRO A 30 0.14 9.83 -8.81
CA PRO A 30 -1.26 9.41 -8.73
C PRO A 30 -2.05 9.64 -10.02
N TRP A 31 -1.60 10.58 -10.85
CA TRP A 31 -2.13 10.87 -12.17
C TRP A 31 -2.11 9.67 -13.12
N LEU A 32 -1.25 8.66 -12.89
CA LEU A 32 -1.28 7.40 -13.65
C LEU A 32 -2.66 6.72 -13.58
N SER A 33 -3.40 6.86 -12.48
CA SER A 33 -4.75 6.30 -12.36
C SER A 33 -5.77 6.90 -13.35
N LEU A 34 -5.46 8.03 -14.01
CA LEU A 34 -6.27 8.52 -15.13
C LEU A 34 -6.29 7.56 -16.32
N LEU A 35 -5.31 6.66 -16.45
CA LEU A 35 -5.39 5.57 -17.44
C LEU A 35 -6.63 4.70 -17.23
N CYS A 36 -7.19 4.62 -16.01
CA CYS A 36 -8.42 3.89 -15.76
C CYS A 36 -9.66 4.51 -16.44
N LEU A 37 -9.60 5.75 -16.96
CA LEU A 37 -10.68 6.31 -17.80
C LEU A 37 -10.85 5.53 -19.11
N VAL A 38 -9.79 4.91 -19.63
CA VAL A 38 -9.86 4.01 -20.77
C VAL A 38 -9.98 2.59 -20.21
N PRO A 39 -11.22 2.04 -20.13
CA PRO A 39 -11.43 0.72 -19.57
C PRO A 39 -10.69 -0.33 -20.41
N SER A 40 -10.26 -1.41 -19.77
CA SER A 40 -9.38 -2.47 -20.32
C SER A 40 -7.93 -2.03 -20.55
N LEU A 41 -7.63 -1.31 -21.63
CA LEU A 41 -6.24 -1.06 -22.06
C LEU A 41 -5.47 -0.19 -21.06
N GLY A 42 -6.05 0.92 -20.61
CA GLY A 42 -5.37 1.80 -19.66
C GLY A 42 -5.21 1.14 -18.30
N THR A 43 -6.21 0.35 -17.86
CA THR A 43 -6.09 -0.44 -16.62
C THR A 43 -5.02 -1.52 -16.76
N LEU A 44 -4.92 -2.21 -17.91
CA LEU A 44 -3.89 -3.22 -18.17
C LEU A 44 -2.48 -2.63 -18.12
N ILE A 45 -2.27 -1.49 -18.79
CA ILE A 45 -0.98 -0.77 -18.78
C ILE A 45 -0.63 -0.34 -17.36
N LEU A 46 -1.59 0.22 -16.62
CA LEU A 46 -1.36 0.62 -15.24
C LEU A 46 -0.99 -0.56 -14.35
N LEU A 47 -1.69 -1.70 -14.49
CA LEU A 47 -1.38 -2.92 -13.75
C LEU A 47 0.02 -3.44 -14.11
N TYR A 48 0.43 -3.34 -15.37
CA TYR A 48 1.78 -3.71 -15.81
C TYR A 48 2.83 -2.81 -15.17
N ILE A 49 2.65 -1.48 -15.22
CA ILE A 49 3.55 -0.52 -14.58
C ILE A 49 3.64 -0.83 -13.08
N LEU A 50 2.49 -1.02 -12.42
CA LEU A 50 2.45 -1.29 -10.99
C LEU A 50 3.12 -2.62 -10.63
N ALA A 51 2.94 -3.68 -11.44
CA ALA A 51 3.52 -5.00 -11.20
C ALA A 51 5.05 -5.01 -11.31
N PHE A 52 5.61 -4.24 -12.25
CA PHE A 52 7.06 -4.22 -12.52
C PHE A 52 7.78 -2.98 -11.97
N SER A 53 7.07 -2.00 -11.41
CA SER A 53 7.68 -0.85 -10.77
C SER A 53 8.28 -1.20 -9.41
N ASP A 54 9.38 -0.56 -9.04
CA ASP A 54 9.88 -0.57 -7.67
C ASP A 54 8.92 0.18 -6.75
N TRP A 55 8.36 -0.53 -5.77
CA TRP A 55 7.49 0.11 -4.77
C TRP A 55 8.34 0.75 -3.69
N ARG A 56 7.89 1.88 -3.17
CA ARG A 56 8.43 2.49 -1.94
C ARG A 56 8.16 1.57 -0.74
N VAL A 57 8.99 0.56 -0.56
CA VAL A 57 9.00 -0.22 0.68
C VAL A 57 9.61 0.69 1.74
N ALA A 58 8.91 0.86 2.88
CA ALA A 58 9.57 1.44 4.04
C ALA A 58 10.84 0.62 4.31
N PRO A 59 11.99 1.25 4.62
CA PRO A 59 13.13 0.49 5.11
C PRO A 59 12.59 -0.45 6.18
N PRO A 60 12.89 -1.76 6.14
CA PRO A 60 12.53 -2.63 7.25
C PRO A 60 13.09 -1.92 8.46
N VAL A 61 12.19 -1.40 9.31
CA VAL A 61 12.59 -0.83 10.59
C VAL A 61 13.50 -1.90 11.16
N GLN A 62 14.73 -1.54 11.54
CA GLN A 62 15.66 -2.46 12.18
C GLN A 62 15.14 -2.87 13.57
N ALA A 63 13.86 -3.24 13.68
CA ALA A 63 13.19 -3.83 14.81
C ALA A 63 13.85 -5.15 15.24
N ALA A 64 14.70 -5.73 14.38
CA ALA A 64 15.55 -6.86 14.73
C ALA A 64 16.76 -6.49 15.63
N TRP A 65 17.14 -5.22 15.74
CA TRP A 65 18.28 -4.75 16.53
C TRP A 65 18.01 -3.41 17.19
N SER A 66 16.97 -3.34 18.02
CA SER A 66 17.03 -2.41 19.15
C SER A 66 17.72 -3.16 20.30
N PRO A 67 18.94 -2.78 20.74
CA PRO A 67 19.52 -3.38 21.92
C PRO A 67 18.56 -3.14 23.09
N GLN A 68 18.09 -4.21 23.73
CA GLN A 68 17.24 -4.08 24.90
C GLN A 68 17.95 -3.17 25.92
N PRO A 69 17.27 -2.20 26.53
CA PRO A 69 17.86 -1.41 27.60
C PRO A 69 18.33 -2.36 28.71
N PRO A 70 19.47 -2.08 29.36
CA PRO A 70 19.99 -2.92 30.44
C PRO A 70 18.90 -3.19 31.48
N TYR A 71 18.65 -4.45 31.79
CA TYR A 71 17.67 -4.80 32.82
C TYR A 71 18.08 -4.15 34.16
N PRO A 72 17.13 -3.57 34.91
CA PRO A 72 17.43 -3.03 36.22
C PRO A 72 17.90 -4.15 37.17
N PRO A 73 18.76 -3.83 38.16
CA PRO A 73 19.23 -4.80 39.15
C PRO A 73 18.04 -5.50 39.83
N GLN A 74 18.07 -6.84 39.87
CA GLN A 74 17.02 -7.60 40.55
C GLN A 74 17.10 -7.32 42.06
N PRO A 75 15.96 -7.08 42.75
CA PRO A 75 15.95 -6.90 44.19
C PRO A 75 16.43 -8.16 44.91
N PRO A 76 17.04 -8.04 46.11
CA PRO A 76 17.51 -9.18 46.88
C PRO A 76 16.38 -10.18 47.12
N TYR A 77 16.62 -11.46 46.84
CA TYR A 77 15.64 -12.51 47.11
C TYR A 77 15.33 -12.54 48.62
N PRO A 78 14.05 -12.63 49.01
CA PRO A 78 13.69 -12.76 50.42
C PRO A 78 14.25 -14.07 50.98
N PRO A 79 14.67 -14.10 52.25
CA PRO A 79 15.20 -15.30 52.88
C PRO A 79 14.15 -16.41 52.84
N GLN A 80 14.52 -17.55 52.25
CA GLN A 80 13.68 -18.74 52.26
C GLN A 80 13.64 -19.27 53.69
N SER A 81 12.44 -19.33 54.25
CA SER A 81 12.14 -19.87 55.59
C SER A 81 11.81 -21.35 55.50
#